data_AF-A0A259A9R3-F1
#
_entry.id   AF-A0A259A9R3-F1
#
_cell.length_a   1.000
_cell.length_b   1.000
_cell.length_c   1.000
_cell.angle_alpha   90.00
_cell.angle_beta   90.00
_cell.angle_gamma   90.00
#
_symmetry.space_group_name_H-M   'P 1'
#
loop_
_entity.id
_entity.type
_entity.pdbx_description
1 polymer ?
#
loop_
_entity_poly.entity_id
_entity_poly.type
_entity_poly.pdbx_seq_one_letter_code
_entity_poly.pdbx_strand_id
1 'polypeptide(L)'
;METLVYEMGAGGPSAEVQVRVDKGMGRARQGAGAVHHVAFRVPTFADYDAWAARLREFGMPSSGPVDRFYFRSLYFREPNGILFELATDEPGFTADEPLATLGEKLSLPPFLEARRAQIEAGLKPLVA
;
A
#
# COMPACT_ATOMS: atom_id res chain seq x y z
N MET A 1 9.68 23.65 -15.52
CA MET A 1 9.42 22.33 -14.91
C MET A 1 10.30 22.24 -13.68
N GLU A 2 9.72 22.08 -12.51
CA GLU A 2 10.44 22.07 -11.23
C GLU A 2 10.37 20.66 -10.65
N THR A 3 11.43 20.21 -10.00
CA THR A 3 11.46 18.92 -9.29
C THR A 3 11.80 19.16 -7.84
N LEU A 4 10.91 18.77 -6.95
CA LEU A 4 11.12 18.78 -5.50
C LEU A 4 11.56 17.39 -5.08
N VAL A 5 12.58 17.33 -4.24
CA VAL A 5 13.16 16.08 -3.74
C VAL A 5 12.91 15.99 -2.24
N TYR A 6 12.26 14.92 -1.81
CA TYR A 6 12.01 14.62 -0.41
C TYR A 6 12.79 13.37 -0.01
N GLU A 7 13.64 13.49 1.00
CA GLU A 7 14.40 12.37 1.55
C GLU A 7 13.69 11.77 2.77
N MET A 8 13.83 10.46 2.95
CA MET A 8 13.16 9.67 3.98
C MET A 8 14.12 8.62 4.57
N GLY A 9 14.06 8.41 5.87
CA GLY A 9 14.85 7.35 6.53
C GLY A 9 16.36 7.55 6.40
N ALA A 10 17.12 6.46 6.37
CA ALA A 10 18.58 6.46 6.40
C ALA A 10 19.26 6.61 5.02
N GLY A 11 18.50 6.96 3.97
CA GLY A 11 19.01 7.00 2.59
C GLY A 11 18.93 5.66 1.84
N GLY A 12 19.37 5.66 0.58
CA GLY A 12 19.34 4.49 -0.31
C GLY A 12 18.25 4.56 -1.39
N PRO A 13 18.13 3.53 -2.25
CA PRO A 13 17.29 3.58 -3.45
C PRO A 13 15.79 3.80 -3.21
N SER A 14 15.29 3.50 -2.00
CA SER A 14 13.88 3.65 -1.60
C SER A 14 13.62 4.86 -0.69
N ALA A 15 14.63 5.71 -0.49
CA ALA A 15 14.61 6.78 0.49
C ALA A 15 14.26 8.15 -0.09
N GLU A 16 13.84 8.23 -1.35
CA GLU A 16 13.60 9.50 -2.04
C GLU A 16 12.24 9.51 -2.74
N VAL A 17 11.48 10.59 -2.57
CA VAL A 17 10.32 10.93 -3.40
C VAL A 17 10.63 12.16 -4.22
N GLN A 18 10.63 12.00 -5.54
CA GLN A 18 10.76 13.11 -6.48
C GLN A 18 9.38 13.55 -6.98
N VAL A 19 9.00 14.79 -6.68
CA VAL A 19 7.75 15.40 -7.15
C VAL A 19 8.08 16.35 -8.30
N ARG A 20 7.75 15.94 -9.52
CA ARG A 20 7.88 16.77 -10.72
C ARG A 20 6.62 17.61 -10.90
N VAL A 21 6.77 18.92 -10.80
CA VAL A 21 5.67 19.88 -10.95
C VAL A 21 5.52 20.28 -12.42
N ASP A 22 4.39 19.89 -13.00
CA ASP A 22 3.97 20.26 -14.35
C ASP A 22 2.51 20.72 -14.36
N LYS A 23 2.31 22.05 -14.44
CA LYS A 23 0.97 22.67 -14.43
C LYS A 23 0.21 22.46 -15.75
N GLY A 24 0.88 22.05 -16.82
CA GLY A 24 0.27 21.78 -18.12
C GLY A 24 -0.20 20.33 -18.28
N MET A 25 0.17 19.45 -17.35
CA MET A 25 -0.16 18.04 -17.42
C MET A 25 -1.61 17.79 -17.00
N GLY A 26 -2.34 17.00 -17.79
CA GLY A 26 -3.70 16.57 -17.45
C GLY A 26 -3.72 15.61 -16.26
N ARG A 27 -4.90 15.44 -15.64
CA ARG A 27 -5.10 14.45 -14.57
C ARG A 27 -4.82 13.03 -15.08
N ALA A 28 -4.13 12.25 -14.24
CA ALA A 28 -3.90 10.83 -14.50
C ALA A 28 -5.22 10.05 -14.62
N ARG A 29 -5.23 9.02 -15.46
CA ARG A 29 -6.35 8.08 -15.62
C ARG A 29 -5.94 6.72 -15.08
N GLN A 30 -6.82 6.08 -14.31
CA GLN A 30 -6.58 4.74 -13.80
C GLN A 30 -6.86 3.70 -14.89
N GLY A 31 -6.10 2.60 -14.88
CA GLY A 31 -6.23 1.50 -15.83
C GLY A 31 -5.07 0.50 -15.73
N ALA A 32 -5.16 -0.58 -16.50
CA ALA A 32 -4.08 -1.55 -16.61
C ALA A 32 -2.79 -0.87 -17.10
N GLY A 33 -1.66 -1.18 -16.44
CA GLY A 33 -0.35 -0.58 -16.71
C GLY A 33 -0.04 0.71 -15.93
N ALA A 34 -1.00 1.27 -15.18
CA ALA A 34 -0.76 2.41 -14.29
C ALA A 34 -0.46 1.97 -12.85
N VAL A 35 0.32 2.77 -12.13
CA VAL A 35 0.51 2.62 -10.67
C VAL A 35 -0.76 3.10 -9.96
N HIS A 36 -1.36 2.22 -9.14
CA HIS A 36 -2.62 2.54 -8.44
C HIS A 36 -2.41 3.45 -7.23
N HIS A 37 -1.39 3.16 -6.42
CA HIS A 37 -0.99 3.90 -5.22
C HIS A 37 0.48 3.64 -4.91
N VAL A 38 1.04 4.43 -4.00
CA VAL A 38 2.34 4.21 -3.37
C VAL A 38 2.15 4.09 -1.86
N ALA A 39 2.82 3.10 -1.25
CA ALA A 39 2.78 2.86 0.18
C ALA A 39 4.06 3.36 0.86
N PHE A 40 3.90 4.06 1.97
CA PHE A 40 4.97 4.51 2.85
C PHE A 40 4.97 3.70 4.13
N ARG A 41 6.16 3.31 4.57
CA ARG A 41 6.35 2.46 5.75
C ARG A 41 6.02 3.21 7.02
N VAL A 42 5.33 2.52 7.91
CA VAL A 42 5.07 2.93 9.29
C VAL A 42 5.62 1.85 10.22
N PRO A 43 6.67 2.13 11.01
CA PRO A 43 7.39 1.07 11.72
C PRO A 43 6.54 0.28 12.71
N THR A 44 5.63 0.96 13.43
CA THR A 44 4.86 0.34 14.52
C THR A 44 3.37 0.60 14.42
N PHE A 45 2.56 -0.22 15.10
CA PHE A 45 1.13 0.04 15.25
C PHE A 45 0.83 1.36 15.99
N ALA A 46 1.68 1.76 16.93
CA ALA A 46 1.53 3.03 17.63
C ALA A 46 1.75 4.23 16.68
N ASP A 47 2.77 4.16 15.82
CA ASP A 47 3.02 5.18 14.79
C ASP A 47 1.84 5.23 13.81
N TYR A 48 1.26 4.09 13.48
CA TYR A 48 0.10 4.00 12.60
C TYR A 48 -1.12 4.72 13.19
N ASP A 49 -1.43 4.46 14.47
CA ASP A 49 -2.55 5.10 15.15
C ASP A 49 -2.32 6.62 15.28
N ALA A 50 -1.06 7.04 15.50
CA ALA A 50 -0.67 8.45 15.51
C ALA A 50 -0.85 9.11 14.14
N TRP A 51 -0.49 8.43 13.04
CA TRP A 51 -0.75 8.93 11.68
C TRP A 51 -2.24 9.02 11.38
N ALA A 52 -3.03 8.03 11.80
CA ALA A 52 -4.48 8.07 11.64
C ALA A 52 -5.10 9.26 12.39
N ALA A 53 -4.64 9.54 13.61
CA ALA A 53 -5.06 10.73 14.36
C ALA A 53 -4.66 12.03 13.65
N ARG A 54 -3.41 12.11 13.19
CA ARG A 54 -2.89 13.27 12.47
C ARG A 54 -3.72 13.57 11.21
N LEU A 55 -4.01 12.57 10.37
CA LEU A 55 -4.84 12.79 9.18
C LEU A 55 -6.24 13.35 9.54
N ARG A 56 -6.85 12.88 10.63
CA ARG A 56 -8.13 13.41 11.12
C ARG A 56 -8.01 14.87 11.58
N GLU A 57 -6.96 15.21 12.31
CA GLU A 57 -6.71 16.59 12.77
C GLU A 57 -6.49 17.56 11.60
N PHE A 58 -5.81 17.10 10.54
CA PHE A 58 -5.65 17.86 9.30
C PHE A 58 -6.93 17.94 8.45
N GLY A 59 -8.02 17.28 8.87
CA GLY A 59 -9.28 17.24 8.11
C GLY A 59 -9.15 16.47 6.78
N MET A 60 -8.18 15.56 6.68
CA MET A 60 -7.89 14.80 5.46
C MET A 60 -8.69 13.50 5.45
N PRO A 61 -9.64 13.33 4.51
CA PRO A 61 -10.41 12.09 4.41
C PRO A 61 -9.49 10.89 4.12
N SER A 62 -9.72 9.81 4.84
CA SER A 62 -8.99 8.54 4.68
C SER A 62 -9.94 7.36 4.71
N SER A 63 -9.45 6.17 4.36
CA SER A 63 -10.20 4.92 4.47
C SER A 63 -10.60 4.54 5.89
N GLY A 64 -9.99 5.19 6.90
CA GLY A 64 -9.87 4.62 8.24
C GLY A 64 -8.97 3.37 8.24
N PRO A 65 -8.80 2.72 9.41
CA PRO A 65 -7.93 1.56 9.50
C PRO A 65 -8.42 0.35 8.70
N VAL A 66 -7.54 -0.23 7.89
CA VAL A 66 -7.82 -1.44 7.10
C VAL A 66 -6.83 -2.51 7.48
N ASP A 67 -7.33 -3.69 7.86
CA ASP A 67 -6.52 -4.89 8.09
C ASP A 67 -6.33 -5.65 6.77
N ARG A 68 -5.09 -5.73 6.30
CA ARG A 68 -4.70 -6.47 5.09
C ARG A 68 -4.08 -7.82 5.40
N PHE A 69 -4.24 -8.31 6.63
CA PHE A 69 -3.64 -9.53 7.18
C PHE A 69 -2.11 -9.46 7.33
N TYR A 70 -1.39 -9.09 6.27
CA TYR A 70 0.08 -8.94 6.27
C TYR A 70 0.57 -7.60 6.82
N PHE A 71 -0.30 -6.60 6.87
CA PHE A 71 -0.03 -5.26 7.40
C PHE A 71 -1.34 -4.52 7.65
N ARG A 72 -1.30 -3.44 8.44
CA ARG A 72 -2.38 -2.46 8.53
C ARG A 72 -2.15 -1.36 7.52
N SER A 73 -3.22 -0.92 6.86
CA SER A 73 -3.19 0.08 5.80
C SER A 73 -4.08 1.25 6.12
N LEU A 74 -3.63 2.46 5.79
CA LEU A 74 -4.42 3.68 5.86
C LEU A 74 -4.26 4.43 4.54
N TYR A 75 -5.36 4.55 3.78
CA TYR A 75 -5.34 5.16 2.46
C TYR A 75 -5.89 6.58 2.50
N PHE A 76 -5.24 7.51 1.81
CA PHE A 76 -5.71 8.88 1.63
C PHE A 76 -5.23 9.46 0.31
N ARG A 77 -5.92 10.46 -0.22
CA ARG A 77 -5.48 11.16 -1.44
C ARG A 77 -4.78 12.45 -1.07
N GLU A 78 -3.59 12.65 -1.60
CA GLU A 78 -2.94 13.96 -1.53
C GLU A 78 -3.66 14.97 -2.46
N PRO A 79 -3.43 16.29 -2.33
CA PRO A 79 -4.19 17.32 -3.03
C PRO A 79 -4.29 17.19 -4.57
N ASN A 80 -3.31 16.61 -5.25
CA ASN A 80 -3.33 16.37 -6.70
C ASN A 80 -4.02 15.04 -7.09
N GLY A 81 -4.47 14.26 -6.12
CA GLY A 81 -5.29 13.07 -6.27
C GLY A 81 -4.53 11.75 -6.30
N ILE A 82 -3.20 11.74 -6.13
CA ILE A 82 -2.42 10.51 -5.99
C ILE A 82 -2.89 9.80 -4.72
N LEU A 83 -3.11 8.48 -4.83
CA LEU A 83 -3.49 7.66 -3.68
C LEU A 83 -2.22 7.25 -2.93
N PHE A 84 -2.09 7.72 -1.70
CA PHE A 84 -1.06 7.30 -0.76
C PHE A 84 -1.61 6.27 0.21
N GLU A 85 -0.75 5.36 0.63
CA GLU A 85 -0.99 4.40 1.68
C GLU A 85 0.07 4.57 2.76
N LEU A 86 -0.33 4.50 4.02
CA LEU A 86 0.56 4.24 5.15
C LEU A 86 0.38 2.79 5.56
N ALA A 87 1.44 2.00 5.45
CA ALA A 87 1.42 0.55 5.70
C ALA A 87 2.40 0.18 6.81
N THR A 88 1.97 -0.67 7.74
CA THR A 88 2.84 -1.14 8.82
C THR A 88 3.88 -2.14 8.32
N ASP A 89 5.06 -2.15 8.93
CA ASP A 89 6.09 -3.15 8.61
C ASP A 89 5.70 -4.56 9.10
N GLU A 90 4.90 -4.64 10.17
CA GLU A 90 4.42 -5.87 10.79
C GLU A 90 2.99 -6.23 10.35
N PRO A 91 2.60 -7.53 10.37
CA PRO A 91 3.44 -8.70 10.68
C PRO A 91 4.33 -9.20 9.51
N GLY A 92 4.06 -8.78 8.29
CA GLY A 92 4.78 -9.21 7.09
C GLY A 92 4.27 -10.54 6.50
N PHE A 93 4.84 -10.95 5.37
CA PHE A 93 4.37 -12.11 4.61
C PHE A 93 4.72 -13.46 5.21
N THR A 94 5.59 -13.51 6.22
CA THR A 94 5.89 -14.76 6.93
C THR A 94 4.87 -15.09 8.02
N ALA A 95 3.77 -14.34 8.10
CA ALA A 95 2.71 -14.55 9.07
C ALA A 95 1.94 -15.87 8.83
N ASP A 96 1.84 -16.32 7.59
CA ASP A 96 1.08 -17.51 7.17
C ASP A 96 1.90 -18.52 6.33
N GLU A 97 3.12 -18.15 5.94
CA GLU A 97 3.99 -19.00 5.12
C GLU A 97 5.48 -18.85 5.48
N PRO A 98 6.25 -19.95 5.57
CA PRO A 98 7.70 -19.85 5.74
C PRO A 98 8.36 -19.16 4.54
N LEU A 99 9.42 -18.37 4.79
CA LEU A 99 10.17 -17.67 3.74
C LEU A 99 10.65 -18.62 2.61
N ALA A 100 10.98 -19.87 2.94
CA ALA A 100 11.50 -20.85 2.00
C ALA A 100 10.50 -21.29 0.92
N THR A 101 9.19 -21.14 1.18
CA THR A 101 8.12 -21.56 0.25
C THR A 101 7.20 -20.39 -0.13
N LEU A 102 7.60 -19.14 0.18
CA LEU A 102 6.74 -17.97 0.04
C LEU A 102 6.29 -17.77 -1.41
N GLY A 103 4.97 -17.73 -1.62
CA GLY A 103 4.38 -17.49 -2.93
C GLY A 103 4.27 -18.72 -3.83
N GLU A 104 4.55 -19.93 -3.31
CA GLU A 104 4.38 -21.18 -4.06
C GLU A 104 2.91 -21.64 -4.15
N LYS A 105 2.04 -21.14 -3.27
CA LYS A 105 0.62 -21.50 -3.20
C LYS A 105 -0.28 -20.28 -3.14
N LEU A 106 -1.58 -20.50 -3.40
CA LEU A 106 -2.60 -19.49 -3.18
C LEU A 106 -2.86 -19.31 -1.67
N SER A 107 -2.35 -18.21 -1.12
CA SER A 107 -2.70 -17.74 0.23
C SER A 107 -4.01 -16.96 0.21
N LEU A 108 -4.88 -17.25 1.19
CA LEU A 108 -6.12 -16.51 1.43
C LEU A 108 -6.12 -16.01 2.87
N PRO A 109 -6.61 -14.79 3.13
CA PRO A 109 -6.80 -14.35 4.51
C PRO A 109 -7.83 -15.26 5.20
N PRO A 110 -7.73 -15.47 6.53
CA PRO A 110 -8.55 -16.47 7.24
C PRO A 110 -10.06 -16.37 6.98
N PHE A 111 -10.58 -15.15 6.82
CA PHE A 111 -12.01 -14.93 6.56
C PHE A 111 -12.48 -15.37 5.15
N LEU A 112 -11.57 -15.67 4.23
CA LEU A 112 -11.87 -16.19 2.88
C LEU A 112 -11.65 -17.69 2.75
N GLU A 113 -11.03 -18.36 3.71
CA GLU A 113 -10.67 -19.79 3.61
C GLU A 113 -11.89 -20.69 3.41
N ALA A 114 -13.01 -20.38 4.05
CA ALA A 114 -14.27 -21.12 3.88
C ALA A 114 -14.78 -21.12 2.41
N ARG A 115 -14.27 -20.24 1.56
CA ARG A 115 -14.64 -20.09 0.15
C ARG A 115 -13.53 -20.48 -0.82
N ARG A 116 -12.44 -21.12 -0.35
CA ARG A 116 -11.27 -21.47 -1.16
C ARG A 116 -11.62 -22.13 -2.48
N ALA A 117 -12.40 -23.21 -2.46
CA ALA A 117 -12.77 -23.95 -3.67
C ALA A 117 -13.50 -23.08 -4.70
N GLN A 118 -14.38 -22.18 -4.24
CA GLN A 118 -15.08 -21.23 -5.11
C GLN A 118 -14.12 -20.20 -5.71
N ILE A 119 -13.18 -19.69 -4.92
CA ILE A 119 -12.19 -18.70 -5.35
C ILE A 119 -11.25 -19.33 -6.38
N GLU A 120 -10.68 -20.49 -6.07
CA GLU A 120 -9.76 -21.22 -6.96
C GLU A 120 -10.41 -21.54 -8.31
N ALA A 121 -11.68 -21.93 -8.34
CA ALA A 121 -12.41 -22.19 -9.58
C ALA A 121 -12.58 -20.95 -10.49
N GLY A 122 -12.50 -19.73 -9.94
CA GLY A 122 -12.63 -18.47 -10.68
C GLY A 122 -11.29 -17.87 -11.14
N LEU A 123 -10.16 -18.44 -10.72
CA LEU A 123 -8.84 -17.91 -11.04
C LEU A 123 -8.28 -18.59 -12.28
N LYS A 124 -7.77 -17.79 -13.22
CA LYS A 124 -6.97 -18.31 -14.33
C LYS A 124 -5.58 -18.69 -13.80
N PRO A 125 -5.10 -19.93 -13.99
CA PRO A 125 -3.75 -20.31 -13.58
C PRO A 125 -2.70 -19.41 -14.22
N LEU A 126 -1.69 -19.04 -13.45
CA LEU A 126 -0.47 -18.43 -13.98
C LEU A 126 0.37 -19.55 -14.56
N VAL A 127 0.71 -19.44 -15.83
CA VAL A 127 1.72 -20.30 -16.47
C VAL A 127 3.04 -19.55 -16.39
N ALA A 128 4.07 -20.24 -15.91
CA ALA A 128 5.45 -19.76 -15.91
C ALA A 128 6.04 -19.82 -17.32
#